data_AF-A0AA37ULD7-F1
#
_entry.id   AF-A0AA37ULD7-F1
#
_cell.length_a   1.000
_cell.length_b   1.000
_cell.length_c   1.000
_cell.angle_alpha   90.00
_cell.angle_beta   90.00
_cell.angle_gamma   90.00
#
_symmetry.space_group_name_H-M   'P 1'
#
loop_
_entity.id
_entity.type
_entity.pdbx_description
1 polymer ?
#
loop_
_entity_poly.entity_id
_entity_poly.type
_entity_poly.pdbx_seq_one_letter_code
_entity_poly.pdbx_strand_id
1 'polypeptide(L)'
;MPLNDITSPAGKIAGAAQKRYASGAVLHHVTMAYDIDADAMLDVLRIGREKLSDKGTRSANKRVDPLRSQTGLPREEIIDAFLAHFASRYETTPGGITAAERAEAERLVQQKFATTQWLNRVP
;
A
#
# COMPACT_ATOMS: atom_id res chain seq x y z
N MET A 1 1.62 18.85 -1.11
CA MET A 1 1.59 17.49 -0.54
C MET A 1 2.53 16.59 -1.33
N PRO A 2 3.16 15.56 -0.72
CA PRO A 2 3.87 14.55 -1.49
C PRO A 2 2.91 13.88 -2.48
N LEU A 3 3.39 13.59 -3.70
CA LEU A 3 2.60 13.02 -4.80
C LEU A 3 1.93 11.68 -4.45
N ASN A 4 2.49 10.97 -3.47
CA ASN A 4 2.18 9.58 -3.16
C ASN A 4 1.40 9.40 -1.86
N ASP A 5 1.04 10.49 -1.16
CA ASP A 5 0.29 10.40 0.09
C ASP A 5 -1.20 10.61 -0.15
N ILE A 6 -2.05 9.79 0.47
CA ILE A 6 -3.47 10.06 0.64
C ILE A 6 -3.66 10.55 2.07
N THR A 7 -4.28 11.72 2.24
CA THR A 7 -4.41 12.39 3.54
C THR A 7 -5.84 12.84 3.80
N SER A 8 -6.27 12.74 5.05
CA SER A 8 -7.43 13.44 5.60
C SER A 8 -6.96 14.72 6.33
N PRO A 9 -7.88 15.59 6.77
CA PRO A 9 -7.54 16.70 7.66
C PRO A 9 -6.87 16.25 8.98
N ALA A 10 -7.16 15.03 9.43
CA ALA A 10 -6.66 14.47 10.68
C ALA A 10 -5.29 13.79 10.55
N GLY A 11 -4.87 13.39 9.34
CA GLY A 11 -3.56 12.77 9.16
C GLY A 11 -3.39 12.06 7.82
N LYS A 12 -2.28 11.33 7.70
CA LYS A 12 -2.04 10.47 6.53
C LYS A 12 -2.84 9.18 6.68
N ILE A 13 -3.57 8.78 5.65
CA ILE A 13 -4.40 7.56 5.67
C ILE A 13 -3.83 6.46 4.77
N ALA A 14 -3.05 6.82 3.76
CA ALA A 14 -2.45 5.86 2.85
C ALA A 14 -1.18 6.36 2.16
N GLY A 15 -0.40 5.42 1.64
CA GLY A 15 0.71 5.68 0.72
C GLY A 15 0.51 4.91 -0.58
N ALA A 16 0.83 5.55 -1.70
CA ALA A 16 0.70 5.01 -3.05
C ALA A 16 2.06 4.86 -3.73
N ALA A 17 2.16 3.89 -4.63
CA ALA A 17 3.28 3.76 -5.55
C ALA A 17 2.78 3.33 -6.92
N GLN A 18 3.54 3.69 -7.96
CA GLN A 18 3.17 3.41 -9.33
C GLN A 18 4.34 2.85 -10.13
N LYS A 19 4.05 1.87 -10.98
CA LYS A 19 4.95 1.35 -12.01
C LYS A 19 4.30 1.48 -13.39
N ARG A 20 5.03 2.05 -14.35
CA ARG A 20 4.64 2.09 -15.76
C ARG A 20 5.38 0.98 -16.50
N TYR A 21 4.66 0.20 -17.29
CA TYR A 21 5.20 -0.89 -18.10
C TYR A 21 5.39 -0.42 -19.55
N ALA A 22 6.40 -0.98 -20.23
CA ALA A 22 6.66 -0.69 -21.64
C ALA A 22 5.49 -1.10 -22.55
N SER A 23 4.66 -2.05 -22.12
CA SER A 23 3.41 -2.44 -22.78
C SER A 23 2.32 -1.37 -22.76
N GLY A 24 2.55 -0.22 -22.12
CA GLY A 24 1.57 0.87 -21.95
C GLY A 24 0.72 0.74 -20.69
N ALA A 25 0.79 -0.38 -19.97
CA ALA A 25 0.05 -0.58 -18.72
C ALA A 25 0.64 0.23 -17.55
N VAL A 26 -0.22 0.62 -16.60
CA VAL A 26 0.18 1.28 -15.35
C VAL A 26 -0.38 0.48 -14.17
N LEU A 27 0.51 0.05 -13.29
CA LEU A 27 0.14 -0.50 -11.99
C LEU A 27 0.25 0.60 -10.94
N HIS A 28 -0.90 1.06 -10.44
CA HIS A 28 -0.99 1.92 -9.26
C HIS A 28 -1.48 1.08 -8.09
N HIS A 29 -0.70 1.03 -7.01
CA HIS A 29 -1.10 0.32 -5.79
C HIS A 29 -0.97 1.22 -4.57
N VAL A 30 -1.82 0.98 -3.59
CA VAL A 30 -1.93 1.78 -2.37
C VAL A 30 -1.91 0.85 -1.16
N THR A 31 -1.17 1.22 -0.13
CA THR A 31 -1.33 0.69 1.22
C THR A 31 -2.12 1.69 2.05
N MET A 32 -3.33 1.31 2.46
CA MET A 32 -4.16 2.11 3.36
C MET A 32 -4.03 1.61 4.78
N ALA A 33 -3.83 2.52 5.73
CA ALA A 33 -3.84 2.20 7.14
C ALA A 33 -5.29 1.97 7.59
N TYR A 34 -5.65 0.70 7.84
CA TYR A 34 -6.94 0.39 8.45
C TYR A 34 -6.89 0.61 9.97
N ASP A 35 -5.90 0.01 10.61
CA ASP A 35 -5.52 0.17 12.01
C ASP A 35 -3.99 0.17 12.10
N ILE A 36 -3.40 0.83 13.09
CA ILE A 36 -1.94 0.97 13.18
C ILE A 36 -1.44 0.79 14.60
N ASP A 37 -0.46 -0.11 14.74
CA ASP A 37 0.37 -0.18 15.92
C ASP A 37 1.58 0.74 15.71
N ALA A 38 1.49 1.94 16.29
CA ALA A 38 2.53 2.95 16.13
C ALA A 38 3.85 2.54 16.80
N ASP A 39 3.79 1.76 17.89
CA ASP A 39 4.96 1.34 18.64
C ASP A 39 5.72 0.27 17.85
N ALA A 40 5.02 -0.76 17.35
CA ALA A 40 5.60 -1.78 16.50
C ALA A 40 6.23 -1.19 15.21
N MET A 41 5.63 -0.13 14.65
CA MET A 41 6.23 0.55 13.51
C MET A 41 7.57 1.20 13.83
N LEU A 42 7.72 1.81 15.01
CA LEU A 42 8.99 2.43 15.43
C LEU A 42 10.08 1.39 15.64
N ASP A 43 9.72 0.21 16.15
CA ASP A 43 10.66 -0.89 16.38
C ASP A 43 11.17 -1.53 15.07
N VAL A 44 10.30 -1.64 14.06
CA VAL A 44 10.61 -2.34 12.81
C VAL A 44 11.22 -1.42 11.75
N LEU A 45 10.81 -0.14 11.72
CA LEU A 45 11.31 0.80 10.72
C LEU A 45 12.66 1.36 11.13
N ARG A 46 13.72 0.88 10.47
CA ARG A 46 15.06 1.45 10.60
C ARG A 46 15.12 2.83 9.93
N ILE A 47 14.85 3.88 10.69
CA ILE A 47 14.96 5.28 10.21
C ILE A 47 16.45 5.63 10.09
N GLY A 48 17.00 5.53 8.88
CA GLY A 48 18.40 5.89 8.60
C GLY A 48 18.68 7.38 8.82
N ARG A 49 19.91 7.72 9.21
CA ARG A 49 20.36 9.11 9.44
C ARG A 49 20.15 10.04 8.24
N GLU A 50 20.20 9.53 7.00
CA GLU A 50 19.91 10.33 5.80
C GLU A 50 18.45 10.75 5.67
N LYS A 51 17.49 9.97 6.21
CA LYS A 51 16.08 10.39 6.23
C LYS A 51 15.82 11.56 7.19
N LEU A 52 16.72 11.85 8.13
CA LEU A 52 16.67 13.06 8.95
C LEU A 52 17.02 14.33 8.16
N SER A 53 17.66 14.19 6.99
CA SER A 53 17.96 15.26 6.06
C SER A 53 16.74 15.55 5.17
N ASP A 54 15.96 16.55 5.59
CA ASP A 54 14.92 17.33 4.88
C ASP A 54 13.70 16.65 4.21
N LYS A 55 13.76 15.38 3.77
CA LYS A 55 12.64 14.73 3.03
C LYS A 55 12.08 13.47 3.69
N GLY A 56 12.85 12.76 4.51
CA GLY A 56 12.42 11.51 5.15
C GLY A 56 11.68 11.72 6.47
N THR A 57 12.04 12.74 7.25
CA THR A 57 11.43 13.07 8.54
C THR A 57 9.99 13.55 8.38
N ARG A 58 9.67 14.33 7.34
CA ARG A 58 8.29 14.83 7.13
C ARG A 58 7.28 13.74 6.77
N SER A 59 7.68 12.68 6.06
CA SER A 59 6.76 11.61 5.64
C SER A 59 6.56 10.56 6.74
N ALA A 60 7.59 10.31 7.56
CA ALA A 60 7.51 9.42 8.72
C ALA A 60 6.85 10.09 9.94
N ASN A 61 7.05 11.41 10.15
CA ASN A 61 6.45 12.14 11.28
C ASN A 61 5.03 12.63 11.03
N LYS A 62 4.47 12.47 9.82
CA LYS A 62 3.03 12.69 9.65
C LYS A 62 2.30 11.56 10.36
N ARG A 63 1.67 11.89 11.48
CA ARG A 63 0.82 10.98 12.26
C ARG A 63 -0.13 10.28 11.28
N VAL A 64 0.02 8.96 11.20
CA VAL A 64 -0.92 8.13 10.43
C VAL A 64 -2.22 8.13 11.23
N ASP A 65 -3.32 8.45 10.57
CA ASP A 65 -4.66 8.41 11.15
C ASP A 65 -5.46 7.34 10.40
N PRO A 66 -5.65 6.14 10.99
CA PRO A 66 -6.23 5.01 10.27
C PRO A 66 -7.69 5.21 9.86
N LEU A 67 -8.16 4.43 8.90
CA LEU A 67 -9.57 4.48 8.47
C LEU A 67 -10.53 4.10 9.61
N ARG A 68 -10.12 3.22 10.51
CA ARG A 68 -10.93 2.81 11.67
C ARG A 68 -11.19 3.97 12.63
N SER A 69 -10.21 4.83 12.91
CA SER A 69 -10.41 6.00 13.79
C SER A 69 -11.31 7.06 13.17
N GLN A 70 -11.30 7.18 11.83
CA GLN A 70 -12.13 8.15 11.10
C GLN A 70 -13.58 7.70 10.89
N THR A 71 -13.79 6.40 10.65
CA THR A 71 -15.09 5.86 10.25
C THR A 71 -15.81 5.09 11.36
N GLY A 72 -15.05 4.52 12.31
CA GLY A 72 -15.58 3.58 13.30
C GLY A 72 -15.98 2.22 12.71
N LEU A 73 -15.79 2.00 11.41
CA LEU A 73 -16.27 0.80 10.70
C LEU A 73 -15.25 -0.35 10.76
N PRO A 74 -15.73 -1.61 10.71
CA PRO A 74 -14.86 -2.75 10.49
C PRO A 74 -14.23 -2.73 9.09
N ARG A 75 -13.11 -3.44 8.94
CA ARG A 75 -12.34 -3.49 7.69
C ARG A 75 -13.17 -3.97 6.50
N GLU A 76 -14.06 -4.93 6.72
CA GLU A 76 -14.90 -5.53 5.68
C GLU A 76 -15.84 -4.49 5.07
N GLU A 77 -16.52 -3.70 5.90
CA GLU A 77 -17.41 -2.62 5.43
C GLU A 77 -16.65 -1.54 4.65
N ILE A 78 -15.42 -1.22 5.04
CA ILE A 78 -14.55 -0.30 4.28
C ILE A 78 -14.21 -0.87 2.90
N ILE A 79 -13.90 -2.16 2.82
CA ILE A 79 -13.61 -2.84 1.54
C ILE A 79 -14.85 -2.85 0.66
N ASP A 80 -16.00 -3.19 1.21
CA ASP A 80 -17.27 -3.21 0.49
C ASP A 80 -17.61 -1.81 -0.05
N ALA A 81 -17.39 -0.76 0.74
CA ALA A 81 -17.55 0.62 0.29
C ALA A 81 -16.62 0.98 -0.88
N PHE A 82 -15.36 0.53 -0.87
CA PHE A 82 -14.44 0.74 -1.99
C PHE A 82 -14.86 -0.01 -3.25
N LEU A 83 -15.27 -1.28 -3.12
CA LEU A 83 -15.76 -2.09 -4.23
C LEU A 83 -17.02 -1.47 -4.84
N ALA A 84 -17.99 -1.08 -4.01
CA ALA A 84 -19.22 -0.43 -4.43
C ALA A 84 -18.95 0.91 -5.13
N HIS A 85 -18.04 1.73 -4.58
CA HIS A 85 -17.68 2.99 -5.21
C HIS A 85 -17.04 2.77 -6.60
N PHE A 86 -16.11 1.83 -6.72
CA PHE A 86 -15.49 1.51 -8.00
C PHE A 86 -16.51 0.99 -9.03
N ALA A 87 -17.37 0.06 -8.63
CA ALA A 87 -18.41 -0.51 -9.48
C ALA A 87 -19.47 0.53 -9.90
N SER A 88 -19.74 1.53 -9.08
CA SER A 88 -20.67 2.63 -9.42
C SER A 88 -20.14 3.55 -10.53
N ARG A 89 -18.82 3.56 -10.74
CA ARG A 89 -18.13 4.53 -11.62
C ARG A 89 -17.69 3.92 -12.95
N TYR A 90 -17.58 2.59 -13.01
CA TYR A 90 -17.07 1.86 -14.17
C TYR A 90 -17.94 0.63 -14.43
N GLU A 91 -18.06 0.24 -15.70
CA GLU A 91 -18.58 -1.09 -16.04
C GLU A 91 -17.63 -2.15 -15.50
N THR A 92 -18.14 -3.01 -14.63
CA THR A 92 -17.32 -3.98 -13.89
C THR A 92 -17.95 -5.36 -13.95
N THR A 93 -17.09 -6.38 -13.92
CA THR A 93 -17.49 -7.78 -13.75
C THR A 93 -16.69 -8.35 -12.58
N PRO A 94 -17.33 -8.97 -11.58
CA PRO A 94 -16.62 -9.63 -10.50
C PRO A 94 -15.69 -10.72 -11.05
N GLY A 95 -14.43 -10.67 -10.63
CA GLY A 95 -13.42 -11.67 -10.97
C GLY A 95 -12.80 -12.26 -9.70
N GLY A 96 -12.23 -13.45 -9.84
CA GLY A 96 -11.45 -14.10 -8.78
C GLY A 96 -10.08 -14.51 -9.30
N ILE A 97 -9.14 -14.75 -8.39
CA ILE A 97 -7.82 -15.28 -8.73
C ILE A 97 -7.99 -16.73 -9.17
N THR A 98 -7.66 -17.03 -10.42
CA THR A 98 -7.73 -18.39 -10.97
C THR A 98 -6.63 -19.29 -10.40
N ALA A 99 -6.81 -20.60 -10.51
CA ALA A 99 -5.79 -21.57 -10.09
C ALA A 99 -4.46 -21.38 -10.86
N ALA A 100 -4.53 -21.04 -12.14
CA ALA A 100 -3.35 -20.78 -12.97
C ALA A 100 -2.59 -19.52 -12.51
N GLU A 101 -3.30 -18.42 -12.23
CA GLU A 101 -2.69 -17.20 -11.69
C GLU A 101 -2.07 -17.42 -10.31
N ARG A 102 -2.73 -18.21 -9.45
CA ARG A 102 -2.19 -18.58 -8.14
C ARG A 102 -0.91 -19.41 -8.28
N ALA A 103 -0.91 -20.43 -9.14
CA ALA A 103 0.26 -21.26 -9.39
C ALA A 103 1.45 -20.44 -9.94
N GLU A 104 1.17 -19.50 -10.84
CA GLU A 104 2.21 -18.60 -11.37
C GLU A 104 2.74 -17.64 -10.29
N ALA A 105 1.87 -17.10 -9.43
CA ALA A 105 2.28 -16.27 -8.31
C ALA A 105 3.19 -17.06 -7.34
N GLU A 106 2.83 -18.30 -7.01
CA GLU A 106 3.64 -19.19 -6.17
C GLU A 106 5.00 -19.50 -6.79
N ARG A 107 5.02 -19.79 -8.10
CA ARG A 107 6.28 -19.98 -8.85
C ARG A 107 7.18 -18.74 -8.79
N LEU A 108 6.61 -17.54 -8.96
CA LEU A 108 7.35 -16.29 -8.88
C LEU A 108 7.86 -16.00 -7.47
N VAL A 109 7.11 -16.37 -6.42
CA VAL A 109 7.60 -16.29 -5.04
C VAL A 109 8.84 -17.15 -4.88
N GLN A 110 8.76 -18.43 -5.26
CA GLN A 110 9.87 -19.38 -5.11
C GLN A 110 11.11 -18.99 -5.91
N GLN A 111 10.93 -18.60 -7.17
CA GLN A 111 12.03 -18.38 -8.10
C GLN A 111 12.60 -16.96 -8.07
N LYS A 112 11.87 -16.02 -7.47
CA LYS A 112 12.25 -14.60 -7.51
C LYS A 112 11.98 -13.88 -6.20
N PHE A 113 10.72 -13.67 -5.82
CA PHE A 113 10.38 -12.68 -4.80
C PHE A 113 10.82 -13.05 -3.38
N ALA A 114 10.98 -14.34 -3.06
CA ALA A 114 11.52 -14.81 -1.79
C ALA A 114 13.04 -15.12 -1.83
N THR A 115 13.71 -14.90 -2.97
CA THR A 115 15.14 -15.19 -3.10
C THR A 115 15.99 -14.12 -2.41
N THR A 116 17.10 -14.51 -1.80
CA THR A 116 18.07 -13.57 -1.21
C THR A 116 18.57 -12.54 -2.22
N GLN A 117 18.80 -12.96 -3.47
CA GLN A 117 19.23 -12.07 -4.55
C GLN A 117 18.22 -10.95 -4.79
N TRP A 118 16.92 -11.25 -4.71
CA TRP A 118 15.88 -10.26 -4.88
C TRP A 118 15.70 -9.39 -3.63
N LEU A 119 15.62 -10.00 -2.45
CA LEU A 119 15.38 -9.31 -1.19
C LEU A 119 16.49 -8.31 -0.83
N ASN A 120 17.74 -8.64 -1.17
CA ASN A 120 18.90 -7.80 -0.88
C ASN A 120 19.29 -6.88 -2.05
N ARG A 121 18.46 -6.80 -3.10
CA ARG A 121 18.70 -5.91 -4.22
C ARG A 121 18.36 -4.48 -3.83
N VAL A 122 19.39 -3.69 -3.51
CA VAL A 122 19.28 -2.24 -3.32
C VAL A 122 19.54 -1.56 -4.66
N PRO A 123 18.66 -0.68 -5.16
CA PRO A 123 18.91 0.14 -6.35
C PRO A 123 20.09 1.10 -6.21
#